data_AF-A0A3L6GEN4-F1
#
_entry.id   AF-A0A3L6GEN4-F1
#
_cell.length_a   1.000
_cell.length_b   1.000
_cell.length_c   1.000
_cell.angle_alpha   90.00
_cell.angle_beta   90.00
_cell.angle_gamma   90.00
#
_symmetry.space_group_name_H-M   'P 1'
#
loop_
_entity.id
_entity.type
_entity.pdbx_description
1 polymer ?
#
loop_
_entity_poly.entity_id
_entity_poly.type
_entity_poly.pdbx_seq_one_letter_code
_entity_poly.pdbx_strand_id
1 'polypeptide(L)'
;MKGQKKKRKAQIQVDLGNLEKLEEQYGLNTHQLELKMSLLGENLDMIIEEETYWKQRSHEKWLLKGDGNNEFFHRIASGRKKKNDILFFEDNGTRIEGDHMLEHATSYYADLFGPTPGNLF
;
A
#
# COMPACT_ATOMS: atom_id res chain seq x y z
N MET A 1 -1.39 -22.70 -24.60
CA MET A 1 -2.13 -21.72 -23.77
C MET A 1 -1.62 -21.60 -22.33
N LYS A 2 -1.49 -22.68 -21.51
CA LYS A 2 -0.98 -22.57 -20.11
C LYS A 2 0.41 -21.93 -19.96
N GLY A 3 1.33 -22.20 -20.89
CA GLY A 3 2.70 -21.64 -20.84
C GLY A 3 2.79 -20.14 -21.11
N GLN A 4 1.87 -19.57 -21.90
CA GLN A 4 1.84 -18.14 -22.21
C GLN A 4 1.37 -17.32 -21.00
N LYS A 5 0.31 -17.79 -20.31
CA LYS A 5 -0.18 -17.14 -19.07
C LYS A 5 0.91 -17.10 -18.00
N LYS A 6 1.65 -18.21 -17.78
CA LYS A 6 2.76 -18.24 -16.82
C LYS A 6 3.87 -17.24 -17.17
N LYS A 7 4.25 -17.15 -18.45
CA LYS A 7 5.24 -16.16 -18.93
C LYS A 7 4.75 -14.73 -18.73
N ARG A 8 3.49 -14.44 -19.04
CA ARG A 8 2.88 -13.12 -18.84
C ARG A 8 2.85 -12.72 -17.37
N LYS A 9 2.43 -13.63 -16.48
CA LYS A 9 2.43 -13.40 -15.02
C LYS A 9 3.84 -13.07 -14.51
N ALA A 10 4.87 -13.80 -14.97
CA ALA A 10 6.25 -13.50 -14.62
C ALA A 10 6.70 -12.12 -15.13
N GLN A 11 6.32 -11.76 -16.36
CA GLN A 11 6.62 -10.44 -16.91
C GLN A 11 5.98 -9.30 -16.12
N ILE A 12 4.69 -9.43 -15.77
CA ILE A 12 3.97 -8.44 -14.96
C ILE A 12 4.65 -8.24 -13.60
N GLN A 13 5.09 -9.32 -12.96
CA GLN A 13 5.81 -9.23 -11.68
C GLN A 13 7.15 -8.48 -11.81
N VAL A 14 7.89 -8.71 -12.91
CA VAL A 14 9.12 -7.98 -13.20
C VAL A 14 8.84 -6.49 -13.46
N ASP A 15 7.83 -6.19 -14.27
CA ASP A 15 7.50 -4.82 -14.66
C ASP A 15 7.00 -4.00 -13.46
N LEU A 16 6.16 -4.60 -12.60
CA LEU A 16 5.74 -4.00 -11.33
C LEU A 16 6.94 -3.74 -10.41
N GLY A 17 7.85 -4.71 -10.27
CA GLY A 17 9.05 -4.54 -9.45
C GLY A 17 10.00 -3.44 -9.95
N ASN A 18 10.07 -3.23 -11.27
CA ASN A 18 10.83 -2.13 -11.86
C ASN A 18 10.16 -0.77 -11.61
N LEU A 19 8.83 -0.70 -11.75
CA LEU A 19 8.06 0.52 -11.45
C LEU A 19 8.12 0.88 -9.96
N GLU A 20 8.16 -0.09 -9.05
CA GLU A 20 8.36 0.14 -7.63
C GLU A 20 9.72 0.75 -7.31
N LYS A 21 10.80 0.19 -7.86
CA LYS A 21 12.15 0.76 -7.68
C LYS A 21 12.23 2.19 -8.21
N LEU A 22 11.57 2.46 -9.33
CA LEU A 22 11.54 3.77 -9.94
C LEU A 22 10.73 4.76 -9.09
N GLU A 23 9.60 4.31 -8.53
CA GLU A 23 8.80 5.08 -7.57
C GLU A 23 9.60 5.45 -6.32
N GLU A 24 10.35 4.49 -5.75
CA GLU A 24 11.17 4.73 -4.55
C GLU A 24 12.32 5.72 -4.79
N GLN A 25 12.89 5.73 -6.00
CA GLN A 25 14.08 6.54 -6.29
C GLN A 25 13.73 7.95 -6.79
N TYR A 26 12.68 8.09 -7.61
CA TYR A 26 12.37 9.34 -8.31
C TYR A 26 10.88 9.71 -8.30
N GLY A 27 10.00 8.84 -7.79
CA GLY A 27 8.56 8.95 -7.99
C GLY A 27 8.14 8.51 -9.40
N LEU A 28 6.84 8.25 -9.59
CA LEU A 28 6.27 7.88 -10.89
C LEU A 28 5.59 9.07 -11.55
N ASN A 29 5.74 9.20 -12.86
CA ASN A 29 4.93 10.11 -13.66
C ASN A 29 3.51 9.54 -13.92
N THR A 30 2.61 10.38 -14.44
CA THR A 30 1.21 10.00 -14.69
C THR A 30 1.08 8.74 -15.55
N HIS A 31 1.86 8.64 -16.62
CA HIS A 31 1.80 7.48 -17.52
C HIS A 31 2.30 6.19 -16.84
N GLN A 32 3.35 6.30 -16.03
CA GLN A 32 3.88 5.17 -15.25
C GLN A 32 2.90 4.74 -14.16
N LEU A 33 2.16 5.66 -13.55
CA LEU A 33 1.08 5.35 -12.61
C LEU A 33 -0.06 4.61 -13.29
N GLU A 34 -0.51 5.07 -14.47
CA GLU A 34 -1.53 4.40 -15.26
C GLU A 34 -1.10 2.99 -15.66
N LEU A 35 0.14 2.84 -16.13
CA LEU A 35 0.72 1.54 -16.46
C LEU A 35 0.76 0.62 -15.23
N LYS A 36 1.21 1.14 -14.08
CA LYS A 36 1.22 0.39 -12.81
C LYS A 36 -0.20 -0.07 -12.46
N MET A 37 -1.20 0.81 -12.52
CA MET A 37 -2.60 0.46 -12.25
C MET A 37 -3.14 -0.60 -13.20
N SER A 38 -2.84 -0.51 -14.50
CA SER A 38 -3.25 -1.50 -15.49
C SER A 38 -2.62 -2.88 -15.22
N LEU A 39 -1.31 -2.93 -14.94
CA LEU A 39 -0.61 -4.17 -14.60
C LEU A 39 -1.13 -4.80 -13.31
N LEU A 40 -1.50 -3.99 -12.32
CA LEU A 40 -2.14 -4.46 -11.09
C LEU A 40 -3.50 -5.10 -11.35
N GLY A 41 -4.33 -4.46 -12.18
CA GLY A 41 -5.63 -5.01 -12.59
C GLY A 41 -5.47 -6.37 -13.28
N GLU A 42 -4.56 -6.46 -14.26
CA GLU A 42 -4.31 -7.71 -14.98
C GLU A 42 -3.77 -8.83 -14.06
N ASN A 43 -2.93 -8.47 -13.08
CA ASN A 43 -2.42 -9.42 -12.08
C ASN A 43 -3.55 -9.97 -11.19
N LEU A 44 -4.44 -9.10 -10.72
CA LEU A 44 -5.60 -9.46 -9.91
C LEU A 44 -6.54 -10.40 -10.67
N ASP A 45 -6.85 -10.10 -11.92
CA ASP A 45 -7.71 -10.95 -12.76
C ASP A 45 -7.12 -12.36 -12.91
N MET A 46 -5.80 -12.47 -13.13
CA MET A 46 -5.14 -13.78 -13.19
C MET A 46 -5.18 -14.54 -11.87
N ILE A 47 -5.08 -13.86 -10.73
CA ILE A 47 -5.18 -14.48 -9.41
C ILE A 47 -6.61 -15.00 -9.19
N ILE A 48 -7.63 -14.21 -9.52
CA ILE A 48 -9.04 -14.59 -9.39
C ILE A 48 -9.36 -15.81 -10.26
N GLU A 49 -8.83 -15.86 -11.49
CA GLU A 49 -8.94 -17.03 -12.35
C GLU A 49 -8.30 -18.28 -11.73
N GLU A 50 -7.09 -18.16 -11.18
CA GLU A 50 -6.40 -19.27 -10.50
C GLU A 50 -7.18 -19.72 -9.26
N GLU A 51 -7.63 -18.79 -8.42
CA GLU A 51 -8.43 -19.07 -7.23
C GLU A 51 -9.74 -19.78 -7.60
N THR A 52 -10.43 -19.31 -8.63
CA THR A 52 -11.65 -19.94 -9.14
C THR A 52 -11.37 -21.35 -9.67
N TYR A 53 -10.28 -21.54 -10.41
CA TYR A 53 -9.84 -22.84 -10.91
C TYR A 53 -9.57 -23.82 -9.75
N TRP A 54 -8.86 -23.39 -8.70
CA TRP A 54 -8.57 -24.21 -7.53
C TRP A 54 -9.80 -24.47 -6.66
N LYS A 55 -10.70 -23.48 -6.53
CA LYS A 55 -11.99 -23.62 -5.82
C LYS A 55 -12.90 -24.66 -6.46
N GLN A 56 -13.00 -24.66 -7.80
CA GLN A 56 -13.79 -25.66 -8.53
C GLN A 56 -13.24 -27.07 -8.35
N ARG A 57 -11.93 -27.21 -8.12
CA ARG A 57 -11.23 -28.50 -8.14
C ARG A 57 -10.98 -29.09 -6.74
N SER A 58 -10.90 -28.26 -5.70
CA SER A 58 -10.51 -28.68 -4.35
C SER A 58 -11.65 -29.30 -3.54
N HIS A 59 -12.92 -29.20 -3.96
CA HIS A 59 -14.10 -29.61 -3.18
C HIS A 59 -14.16 -29.06 -1.73
N GLU A 60 -13.21 -28.20 -1.33
CA GLU A 60 -13.02 -27.72 0.02
C GLU A 60 -13.51 -26.28 0.17
N LYS A 61 -14.27 -26.04 1.24
CA LYS A 61 -14.69 -24.71 1.71
C LYS A 61 -13.53 -23.90 2.35
N TRP A 62 -12.28 -24.29 2.14
CA TRP A 62 -11.13 -23.78 2.90
C TRP A 62 -10.42 -22.57 2.27
N LEU A 63 -10.74 -22.26 1.01
CA LEU A 63 -10.14 -21.14 0.27
C LEU A 63 -10.58 -19.74 0.72
N LEU A 64 -11.51 -19.60 1.67
CA LEU A 64 -12.19 -18.31 1.90
C LEU A 64 -11.40 -17.31 2.77
N LYS A 65 -10.30 -17.67 3.45
CA LYS A 65 -9.69 -16.73 4.42
C LYS A 65 -8.16 -16.71 4.54
N GLY A 66 -7.43 -17.54 3.80
CA GLY A 66 -6.11 -17.98 4.30
C GLY A 66 -4.84 -17.48 3.63
N ASP A 67 -4.83 -17.23 2.31
CA ASP A 67 -3.53 -17.11 1.61
C ASP A 67 -3.48 -16.04 0.51
N GLY A 68 -4.26 -14.98 0.68
CA GLY A 68 -4.02 -13.69 0.02
C GLY A 68 -2.76 -12.97 0.54
N ASN A 69 -1.92 -13.68 1.30
CA ASN A 69 -0.69 -13.21 1.92
C ASN A 69 0.48 -13.29 0.94
N ASN A 70 0.23 -13.01 -0.34
CA ASN A 70 1.30 -12.96 -1.34
C ASN A 70 2.31 -11.89 -0.93
N GLU A 71 3.59 -12.16 -1.12
CA GLU A 71 4.69 -11.22 -0.90
C GLU A 71 4.40 -9.86 -1.58
N PHE A 72 3.68 -9.90 -2.70
CA PHE A 72 3.16 -8.73 -3.39
C PHE A 72 2.26 -7.83 -2.51
N PHE A 73 1.24 -8.38 -1.83
CA PHE A 73 0.36 -7.59 -0.95
C PHE A 73 1.09 -7.08 0.29
N HIS A 74 2.01 -7.89 0.84
CA HIS A 74 2.89 -7.45 1.93
C HIS A 74 3.79 -6.30 1.51
N ARG A 75 4.34 -6.34 0.29
CA ARG A 75 5.17 -5.28 -0.27
C ARG A 75 4.37 -4.01 -0.55
N ILE A 76 3.16 -4.12 -1.09
CA ILE A 76 2.26 -2.98 -1.28
C ILE A 76 1.85 -2.36 0.04
N ALA A 77 1.46 -3.16 1.03
CA ALA A 77 1.12 -2.68 2.36
C ALA A 77 2.33 -2.00 3.03
N SER A 78 3.53 -2.58 2.88
CA SER A 78 4.79 -2.02 3.39
C SER A 78 5.18 -0.71 2.68
N GLY A 79 5.00 -0.62 1.36
CA GLY A 79 5.24 0.60 0.58
C GLY A 79 4.29 1.72 0.97
N ARG A 80 2.99 1.40 1.14
CA ARG A 80 2.00 2.34 1.68
C ARG A 80 2.33 2.79 3.09
N LYS A 81 2.76 1.85 3.96
CA LYS A 81 3.20 2.18 5.32
C LYS A 81 4.38 3.16 5.28
N LYS A 82 5.45 2.87 4.53
CA LYS A 82 6.60 3.78 4.40
C LYS A 82 6.22 5.16 3.85
N LYS A 83 5.29 5.23 2.90
CA LYS A 83 4.84 6.51 2.31
C LYS A 83 4.00 7.34 3.29
N ASN A 84 3.21 6.66 4.12
CA ASN A 84 2.29 7.31 5.04
C ASN A 84 2.86 7.45 6.46
N ASP A 85 4.04 6.88 6.73
CA ASP A 85 4.75 7.06 7.98
C ASP A 85 5.22 8.51 8.07
N ILE A 86 4.68 9.22 9.07
CA ILE A 86 5.07 10.58 9.39
C ILE A 86 6.39 10.49 10.16
N LEU A 87 7.48 10.98 9.56
CA LEU A 87 8.83 10.89 10.13
C LEU A 87 9.11 11.95 11.19
N PHE A 88 8.58 13.15 11.00
CA PHE A 88 8.77 14.28 11.90
C PHE A 88 7.65 15.31 11.73
N PHE A 89 7.44 16.11 12.77
CA PHE A 89 6.69 17.35 12.69
C PHE A 89 7.64 18.55 12.66
N GLU A 90 7.23 19.62 12.01
CA GLU A 90 7.92 20.90 12.05
C GLU A 90 7.01 21.92 12.73
N ASP A 91 7.50 22.50 13.82
CA ASP A 91 6.81 23.56 14.56
C ASP A 91 7.76 24.75 14.74
N ASN A 92 7.44 25.88 14.11
CA ASN A 92 8.21 27.13 14.18
C ASN A 92 9.73 26.96 13.94
N GLY A 93 10.10 26.08 13.00
CA GLY A 93 11.50 25.78 12.66
C GLY A 93 12.17 24.75 13.58
N THR A 94 11.44 24.22 14.58
CA THR A 94 11.90 23.11 15.42
C THR A 94 11.37 21.80 14.86
N ARG A 95 12.28 20.85 14.66
CA ARG A 95 11.98 19.51 14.16
C ARG A 95 11.72 18.57 15.34
N ILE A 96 10.53 17.96 15.37
CA ILE A 96 10.05 17.08 16.44
C ILE A 96 9.97 15.66 15.90
N GLU A 97 10.73 14.76 16.50
CA GLU A 97 10.92 13.37 16.07
C GLU A 97 10.79 12.38 17.23
N GLY A 98 10.52 11.13 16.89
CA GLY A 98 10.49 10.03 17.87
C GLY A 98 9.30 10.12 18.84
N ASP A 99 9.52 9.70 20.08
CA ASP A 99 8.45 9.53 21.08
C ASP A 99 7.72 10.84 21.43
N HIS A 100 8.34 12.00 21.16
CA HIS A 100 7.77 13.32 21.41
C HIS A 100 6.73 13.76 20.37
N MET A 101 6.66 13.09 19.21
CA MET A 101 5.70 13.43 18.16
C MET A 101 4.25 13.24 18.60
N LEU A 102 3.96 12.17 19.33
CA LEU A 102 2.60 11.87 19.79
C LEU A 102 2.13 12.89 20.83
N GLU A 103 2.99 13.22 21.79
CA GLU A 103 2.72 14.21 22.82
C GLU A 103 2.49 15.59 22.19
N HIS A 104 3.38 16.00 21.28
CA HIS A 104 3.25 17.29 20.59
C HIS A 104 1.97 17.39 19.75
N ALA A 105 1.62 16.35 18.97
CA ALA A 105 0.38 16.33 18.20
C ALA A 105 -0.86 16.40 19.12
N THR A 106 -0.81 15.70 20.26
CA THR A 106 -1.90 15.71 21.24
C THR A 106 -2.08 17.10 21.85
N SER A 107 -1.00 17.75 22.31
CA SER A 107 -1.03 19.10 22.86
C SER A 107 -1.47 20.13 21.81
N TYR A 108 -0.93 20.07 20.60
CA TYR A 108 -1.29 20.98 19.52
C TYR A 108 -2.80 20.97 19.21
N TYR A 109 -3.39 19.78 19.08
CA TYR A 109 -4.83 19.66 18.80
C TYR A 109 -5.69 19.90 20.04
N ALA A 110 -5.20 19.62 21.24
CA ALA A 110 -5.86 20.00 22.49
C ALA A 110 -5.91 21.53 22.65
N ASP A 111 -4.89 22.27 22.24
CA ASP A 111 -4.90 23.73 22.26
C ASP A 111 -5.74 24.32 21.12
N LEU A 112 -5.72 23.68 19.95
CA LEU A 112 -6.48 24.13 18.77
C LEU A 112 -7.99 23.94 18.94
N PHE A 113 -8.41 22.84 19.57
CA PHE A 113 -9.82 22.44 19.67
C PHE A 113 -10.34 22.29 21.11
N GLY A 114 -9.48 22.41 22.13
CA GLY A 114 -9.89 22.32 23.52
C GLY A 114 -10.61 23.58 24.02
N PRO A 115 -11.11 23.53 25.27
CA PRO A 115 -11.86 24.63 25.87
C PRO A 115 -10.89 25.71 26.35
N THR A 116 -10.34 26.47 25.42
CA THR A 116 -9.69 27.76 25.71
C THR A 116 -10.77 28.73 26.24
N PRO A 117 -10.47 29.67 27.16
CA PRO A 117 -11.44 30.67 27.62
C PRO A 117 -11.86 31.56 26.43
N GLY A 118 -12.90 31.14 25.71
CA GLY A 118 -13.29 31.72 24.42
C GLY A 118 -14.02 30.74 23.49
N ASN A 119 -13.77 29.44 23.60
CA ASN A 119 -14.58 28.40 22.94
C ASN A 119 -15.66 27.92 23.92
N LEU A 120 -16.76 28.69 24.00
CA LEU A 120 -17.96 28.33 24.74
C LEU A 120 -18.71 27.22 23.98
N PHE A 121 -18.59 25.99 24.46
CA PHE A 121 -19.65 24.98 24.31
C PHE A 121 -20.59 25.04 25.52
#